data_AF-A0A7X1SFU2-F1
#
_entry.id   AF-A0A7X1SFU2-F1
#
_cell.length_a   1.000
_cell.length_b   1.000
_cell.length_c   1.000
_cell.angle_alpha   90.00
_cell.angle_beta   90.00
_cell.angle_gamma   90.00
#
_symmetry.space_group_name_H-M   'P 1'
#
loop_
_entity.id
_entity.type
_entity.pdbx_description
1 polymer ?
#
loop_
_entity_poly.entity_id
_entity_poly.type
_entity_poly.pdbx_seq_one_letter_code
_entity_poly.pdbx_strand_id
1 'polypeptide(L)'
;MLCVGLAAALMFVGCSRDAQVASKNLSYAADNFQLDRRIVFYNGITGDYILTIEGKCSFDAVSEKKVDVTCKTGNSEFKKHSLGISDNVTYFSEQLTSKGVSTYHYKVAFNPQSIIPDIDLKVN
;
A
#
# COMPACT_ATOMS: atom_id res chain seq x y z
N MET A 1 -34.01 4.18 -48.77
CA MET A 1 -34.11 4.47 -47.32
C MET A 1 -33.36 3.39 -46.51
N LEU A 2 -32.03 3.31 -46.63
CA LEU A 2 -31.23 2.34 -45.86
C LEU A 2 -29.80 2.84 -45.57
N CYS A 3 -29.61 4.15 -45.38
CA CYS A 3 -28.29 4.72 -45.05
C CYS A 3 -28.27 5.58 -43.78
N VAL A 4 -29.39 5.72 -43.08
CA VAL A 4 -29.51 6.60 -41.91
C VAL A 4 -29.34 5.84 -40.57
N GLY A 5 -29.28 4.50 -40.59
CA GLY A 5 -29.28 3.67 -39.39
C GLY A 5 -27.91 3.34 -38.77
N LEU A 6 -26.78 3.59 -39.46
CA LEU A 6 -25.47 3.06 -39.04
C LEU A 6 -24.51 4.10 -38.43
N ALA A 7 -24.86 5.39 -38.44
CA ALA A 7 -23.98 6.47 -37.96
C ALA A 7 -24.14 6.81 -36.47
N ALA A 8 -25.11 6.23 -35.76
CA ALA A 8 -25.41 6.57 -34.36
C ALA A 8 -24.64 5.73 -33.31
N ALA A 9 -23.83 4.75 -33.72
CA ALA A 9 -23.23 3.77 -32.80
C ALA A 9 -21.81 4.12 -32.28
N LEU A 10 -21.21 5.24 -32.70
CA LEU A 10 -19.79 5.55 -32.40
C LEU A 10 -19.56 6.66 -31.36
N MET A 11 -20.60 7.21 -30.72
CA MET A 11 -20.46 8.38 -29.82
C MET A 11 -20.23 8.07 -28.34
N PHE A 12 -19.83 6.85 -27.97
CA PHE A 12 -19.55 6.49 -26.57
C PHE A 12 -18.06 6.18 -26.29
N VAL A 13 -17.13 6.91 -26.94
CA VAL A 13 -15.72 6.88 -26.50
C VAL A 13 -15.61 7.73 -25.23
N GLY A 14 -15.43 7.04 -24.10
CA GLY A 14 -15.66 7.57 -22.76
C GLY A 14 -14.81 8.78 -22.36
N CYS A 15 -15.49 9.81 -21.86
CA CYS A 15 -14.89 10.93 -21.13
C CYS A 15 -14.39 10.47 -19.74
N SER A 16 -13.25 9.79 -19.69
CA SER A 16 -12.50 9.73 -18.43
C SER A 16 -11.94 11.13 -18.15
N ARG A 17 -12.22 11.68 -16.96
CA ARG A 17 -11.67 12.98 -16.55
C ARG A 17 -10.15 12.87 -16.48
N ASP A 18 -9.40 13.92 -16.83
CA ASP A 18 -7.92 13.90 -16.81
C ASP A 18 -7.35 13.40 -15.47
N ALA A 19 -7.99 13.79 -14.36
CA ALA A 19 -7.63 13.31 -13.02
C ALA A 19 -7.71 11.79 -12.86
N GLN A 20 -8.70 11.13 -13.50
CA GLN A 20 -8.85 9.67 -13.46
C GLN A 20 -7.76 8.99 -14.29
N VAL A 21 -7.37 9.57 -15.43
CA VAL A 21 -6.26 9.07 -16.26
C VAL A 21 -4.94 9.22 -15.50
N ALA A 22 -4.67 10.39 -14.92
CA ALA A 22 -3.50 10.64 -14.10
C ALA A 22 -3.43 9.68 -12.90
N SER A 23 -4.53 9.49 -12.18
CA SER A 23 -4.61 8.55 -11.06
C SER A 23 -4.27 7.12 -11.49
N LYS A 24 -4.82 6.64 -12.62
CA LYS A 24 -4.52 5.29 -13.13
C LYS A 24 -3.05 5.14 -13.52
N ASN A 25 -2.47 6.15 -14.17
CA ASN A 25 -1.05 6.12 -14.57
C ASN A 25 -0.12 6.13 -13.36
N LEU A 26 -0.44 6.92 -12.33
CA LEU A 26 0.33 6.95 -11.08
C LEU A 26 0.24 5.63 -10.32
N SER A 27 -0.94 5.03 -10.24
CA SER A 27 -1.10 3.69 -9.64
C SER A 27 -0.29 2.65 -10.42
N TYR A 28 -0.39 2.64 -11.74
CA TYR A 28 0.40 1.73 -12.59
C TYR A 28 1.91 1.92 -12.39
N ALA A 29 2.41 3.16 -12.36
CA ALA A 29 3.82 3.45 -12.12
C ALA A 29 4.27 3.03 -10.72
N ALA A 30 3.43 3.21 -9.70
CA ALA A 30 3.69 2.74 -8.34
C ALA A 30 3.78 1.21 -8.27
N ASP A 31 2.87 0.49 -8.93
CA ASP A 31 2.84 -0.98 -8.95
C ASP A 31 4.01 -1.58 -9.72
N ASN A 32 4.57 -0.82 -10.67
CA ASN A 32 5.82 -1.15 -11.37
C ASN A 32 7.08 -0.66 -10.63
N PHE A 33 6.96 -0.22 -9.38
CA PHE A 33 8.08 0.26 -8.55
C PHE A 33 8.86 1.42 -9.17
N GLN A 34 8.19 2.29 -9.93
CA GLN A 34 8.83 3.45 -10.58
C GLN A 34 8.77 4.71 -9.73
N LEU A 35 7.91 4.73 -8.71
CA LEU A 35 7.69 5.88 -7.84
C LEU A 35 8.19 5.60 -6.42
N ASP A 36 8.82 6.60 -5.80
CA ASP A 36 9.11 6.60 -4.38
C ASP A 36 7.87 7.04 -3.61
N ARG A 37 7.45 6.22 -2.65
CA ARG A 37 6.24 6.44 -1.84
C ARG A 37 6.59 6.37 -0.36
N ARG A 38 5.91 7.22 0.39
CA ARG A 38 5.82 7.14 1.85
C ARG A 38 4.42 6.68 2.19
N ILE A 39 4.31 5.51 2.81
CA ILE A 39 3.06 4.93 3.27
C ILE A 39 3.08 5.00 4.80
N VAL A 40 2.07 5.66 5.36
CA VAL A 40 2.00 5.96 6.79
C VAL A 40 0.71 5.38 7.35
N PHE A 41 0.87 4.54 8.36
CA PHE A 41 -0.23 4.00 9.14
C PHE A 41 -0.30 4.78 10.45
N TYR A 42 -1.46 5.39 10.70
CA TYR A 42 -1.74 6.16 11.90
C TYR A 42 -2.94 5.57 12.64
N ASN A 43 -2.95 5.76 13.95
CA ASN A 43 -4.09 5.42 14.78
C ASN A 43 -5.17 6.48 14.59
N GLY A 44 -6.35 6.10 14.08
CA GLY A 44 -7.47 7.02 13.93
C GLY A 44 -8.07 7.54 15.25
N ILE A 45 -7.78 6.88 16.38
CA ILE A 45 -8.28 7.25 17.71
C ILE A 45 -7.32 8.21 18.40
N THR A 46 -6.02 7.84 18.49
CA THR A 46 -5.03 8.66 19.21
C THR A 46 -4.32 9.67 18.33
N GLY A 47 -4.34 9.50 17.01
CA GLY A 47 -3.60 10.33 16.06
C GLY A 47 -2.12 9.96 15.91
N ASP A 48 -1.66 8.93 16.62
CA ASP A 48 -0.25 8.54 16.62
C ASP A 48 0.15 7.84 15.31
N TYR A 49 1.36 8.12 14.84
CA TYR A 49 2.02 7.33 13.81
C TYR A 49 2.35 5.95 14.35
N ILE A 50 1.85 4.88 13.75
CA ILE A 50 2.12 3.50 14.17
C ILE A 50 3.29 2.94 13.37
N LEU A 51 3.25 3.12 12.05
CA LEU A 51 4.22 2.57 11.12
C LEU A 51 4.40 3.50 9.93
N THR A 52 5.65 3.70 9.52
CA THR A 52 5.98 4.37 8.26
C THR A 52 6.86 3.48 7.42
N ILE A 53 6.48 3.31 6.14
CA ILE A 53 7.24 2.60 5.12
C ILE A 53 7.61 3.57 4.01
N GLU A 54 8.89 3.67 3.70
CA GLU A 54 9.41 4.53 2.63
C GLU A 54 10.19 3.72 1.59
N GLY A 55 9.93 4.02 0.33
CA GLY A 55 10.70 3.50 -0.80
C GLY A 55 9.85 3.25 -2.05
N LYS A 56 10.37 2.44 -2.97
CA LYS A 56 9.65 2.01 -4.16
C LYS A 56 8.69 0.89 -3.79
N CYS A 57 7.46 1.25 -3.46
CA CYS A 57 6.47 0.31 -2.92
C CYS A 57 5.13 0.34 -3.68
N SER A 58 4.58 -0.84 -3.92
CA SER A 58 3.18 -1.03 -4.30
C SER A 58 2.32 -1.17 -3.04
N PHE A 59 1.08 -0.72 -3.11
CA PHE A 59 0.10 -0.77 -2.03
C PHE A 59 -1.15 -1.47 -2.55
N ASP A 60 -1.55 -2.55 -1.88
CA ASP A 60 -2.71 -3.37 -2.25
C ASP A 60 -3.70 -3.46 -1.08
N ALA A 61 -4.94 -3.06 -1.31
CA ALA A 61 -6.02 -3.16 -0.35
C ALA A 61 -6.72 -4.52 -0.51
N VAL A 62 -6.14 -5.55 0.10
CA VAL A 62 -6.61 -6.95 0.00
C VAL A 62 -8.05 -7.10 0.51
N SER A 63 -8.42 -6.37 1.56
CA SER A 63 -9.80 -6.27 2.05
C SER A 63 -9.99 -4.99 2.86
N GLU A 64 -11.22 -4.72 3.31
CA GLU A 64 -11.53 -3.57 4.18
C GLU A 64 -10.67 -3.52 5.46
N LYS A 65 -10.23 -4.69 5.93
CA LYS A 65 -9.46 -4.85 7.17
C LYS A 65 -8.01 -5.31 6.93
N LYS A 66 -7.55 -5.41 5.68
CA LYS A 66 -6.21 -5.90 5.37
C LYS A 66 -5.58 -5.16 4.20
N VAL A 67 -4.33 -4.77 4.38
CA VAL A 67 -3.51 -4.10 3.37
C VAL A 67 -2.15 -4.79 3.28
N ASP A 68 -1.69 -4.96 2.05
CA ASP A 68 -0.38 -5.50 1.74
C ASP A 68 0.46 -4.41 1.05
N VAL A 69 1.66 -4.16 1.56
CA VAL A 69 2.63 -3.26 0.96
C VAL A 69 3.82 -4.09 0.51
N THR A 70 4.10 -4.06 -0.79
CA THR A 70 5.29 -4.73 -1.34
C THR A 70 6.30 -3.67 -1.72
N CYS A 71 7.50 -3.73 -1.18
CA CYS A 71 8.57 -2.79 -1.46
C CYS A 71 9.69 -3.48 -2.23
N LYS A 72 10.11 -2.88 -3.34
CA LYS A 72 11.34 -3.25 -4.04
C LYS A 72 12.52 -2.72 -3.23
N THR A 73 13.24 -3.65 -2.62
CA THR A 73 14.36 -3.35 -1.74
C THR A 73 15.69 -3.63 -2.37
N GLY A 74 15.76 -4.10 -3.62
CA GLY A 74 16.97 -4.40 -4.42
C GLY A 74 16.61 -4.63 -5.90
N ASN A 75 17.59 -4.88 -6.77
CA ASN A 75 17.33 -5.06 -8.22
C ASN A 75 16.29 -6.16 -8.51
N SER A 76 16.38 -7.25 -7.75
CA SER A 76 15.48 -8.42 -7.81
C SER A 76 14.98 -8.83 -6.43
N GLU A 77 14.97 -7.88 -5.49
CA GLU A 77 14.61 -8.12 -4.10
C GLU A 77 13.37 -7.35 -3.69
N PHE A 78 12.50 -8.04 -2.97
CA PHE A 78 11.24 -7.51 -2.52
C PHE A 78 11.04 -7.91 -1.07
N LYS A 79 10.46 -6.97 -0.31
CA LYS A 79 9.92 -7.23 1.01
C LYS A 79 8.42 -7.00 0.96
N LYS A 80 7.68 -7.89 1.62
CA LYS A 80 6.24 -7.74 1.80
C LYS A 80 5.94 -7.41 3.25
N HIS A 81 5.03 -6.45 3.41
CA HIS A 81 4.45 -6.02 4.66
C HIS A 81 2.95 -6.27 4.61
N SER A 82 2.40 -6.94 5.61
CA SER A 82 0.96 -7.10 5.74
C SER A 82 0.51 -6.45 7.03
N LEU A 83 -0.38 -5.46 6.89
CA LEU A 83 -1.13 -4.90 8.02
C LEU A 83 -2.55 -5.44 7.99
N GLY A 84 -3.01 -5.92 9.14
CA GLY A 84 -4.42 -6.19 9.39
C GLY A 84 -4.94 -5.33 10.52
N ILE A 85 -6.14 -4.77 10.33
CA ILE A 85 -6.89 -4.05 11.35
C ILE A 85 -7.92 -5.04 11.93
N SER A 86 -7.77 -5.42 13.19
CA SER A 86 -8.82 -6.06 13.97
C SER A 86 -9.28 -5.11 15.07
N ASP A 87 -10.51 -5.28 15.55
CA ASP A 87 -11.20 -4.34 16.43
C ASP A 87 -10.46 -4.08 17.75
N ASN A 88 -9.51 -4.96 18.13
CA ASN A 88 -8.62 -4.82 19.29
C ASN A 88 -7.12 -5.04 18.99
N VAL A 89 -6.76 -5.49 17.78
CA VAL A 89 -5.37 -5.90 17.46
C VAL A 89 -5.04 -5.44 16.05
N THR A 90 -4.06 -4.55 15.93
CA THR A 90 -3.39 -4.30 14.65
C THR A 90 -2.17 -5.21 14.59
N TYR A 91 -2.09 -6.11 13.61
CA TYR A 91 -0.88 -6.92 13.41
C TYR A 91 -0.09 -6.39 12.23
N PHE A 92 1.24 -6.47 12.37
CA PHE A 92 2.18 -6.19 11.32
C PHE A 92 3.04 -7.42 11.07
N SER A 93 3.09 -7.88 9.82
CA SER A 93 4.01 -8.93 9.38
C SER A 93 4.99 -8.33 8.38
N GLU A 94 6.29 -8.45 8.64
CA GLU A 94 7.36 -8.08 7.72
C GLU A 94 8.19 -9.31 7.33
N GLN A 95 8.53 -9.38 6.05
CA GLN A 95 9.58 -10.28 5.58
C GLN A 95 10.97 -9.75 5.99
N LEU A 96 11.62 -10.44 6.94
CA LEU A 96 12.88 -10.01 7.56
C LEU A 96 14.06 -10.03 6.58
N THR A 97 14.20 -11.08 5.76
CA THR A 97 15.28 -11.24 4.79
C THR A 97 14.77 -11.09 3.35
N SER A 98 15.34 -10.13 2.62
CA SER A 98 15.23 -10.11 1.17
C SER A 98 16.19 -11.14 0.56
N LYS A 99 15.81 -11.71 -0.58
CA LYS A 99 16.66 -12.68 -1.29
C LYS A 99 17.65 -11.94 -2.19
N GLY A 100 18.73 -11.38 -1.62
CA GLY A 100 19.82 -10.72 -2.36
C GLY A 100 20.46 -9.57 -1.57
N VAL A 101 21.49 -8.94 -2.14
CA VAL A 101 22.29 -7.86 -1.53
C VAL A 101 21.92 -6.54 -2.21
N SER A 102 21.58 -5.50 -1.44
CA SER A 102 20.99 -4.29 -2.01
C SER A 102 21.65 -2.95 -1.62
N THR A 103 21.64 -2.03 -2.60
CA THR A 103 22.02 -0.61 -2.53
C THR A 103 20.82 0.35 -2.43
N TYR A 104 19.61 -0.13 -2.14
CA TYR A 104 18.39 0.70 -2.15
C TYR A 104 18.05 1.30 -0.79
N HIS A 105 17.48 2.51 -0.78
CA HIS A 105 17.03 3.20 0.42
C HIS A 105 15.61 2.75 0.81
N TYR A 106 15.54 1.71 1.63
CA TYR A 106 14.31 1.23 2.26
C TYR A 106 14.38 1.54 3.76
N LYS A 107 13.32 2.13 4.31
CA LYS A 107 13.23 2.48 5.73
C LYS A 107 11.87 2.11 6.29
N VAL A 108 11.88 1.41 7.42
CA VAL A 108 10.71 1.19 8.27
C VAL A 108 10.96 1.81 9.61
N ALA A 109 9.99 2.59 10.09
CA ALA A 109 10.02 3.17 11.43
C ALA A 109 8.74 2.79 12.19
N PHE A 110 8.92 2.24 13.38
CA PHE A 110 7.85 1.96 14.34
C PHE A 110 7.86 3.00 15.45
N ASN A 111 6.68 3.43 15.90
CA ASN A 111 6.56 4.26 17.09
C ASN A 111 6.29 3.40 18.34
N PRO A 112 7.22 3.33 19.31
CA PRO A 112 7.14 2.37 20.42
C PRO A 112 6.02 2.65 21.44
N GLN A 113 5.45 3.87 21.50
CA GLN A 113 4.37 4.14 22.48
C GLN A 113 3.10 3.30 22.27
N SER A 114 2.87 2.80 21.05
CA SER A 114 1.76 1.92 20.70
C SER A 114 2.03 0.41 20.89
N ILE A 115 3.27 0.02 21.22
CA ILE A 115 3.68 -1.38 21.42
C ILE A 115 4.08 -1.55 22.89
N ILE A 116 3.17 -1.24 23.81
CA ILE A 116 3.33 -1.68 25.21
C ILE A 116 2.52 -2.97 25.33
N PRO A 117 3.16 -4.15 25.38
CA PRO A 117 2.45 -5.38 25.68
C PRO A 117 1.89 -5.31 27.11
N ASP A 118 0.61 -5.67 27.29
CA ASP A 118 0.04 -5.89 28.62
C ASP A 118 0.85 -7.00 29.31
N ILE A 119 1.65 -6.61 30.32
CA ILE A 119 2.38 -7.56 31.15
C ILE A 119 1.39 -8.07 32.20
N ASP A 120 0.76 -9.19 31.93
CA ASP A 120 -0.08 -9.90 32.91
C ASP A 120 0.83 -10.58 33.95
N LEU A 121 1.20 -9.83 35.00
CA LEU A 121 1.92 -10.37 36.15
C LEU A 121 0.95 -11.20 37.00
N LYS A 122 0.85 -12.50 36.69
CA LYS A 122 0.25 -13.48 37.60
C LYS A 122 1.15 -13.63 38.82
N VAL A 123 0.75 -13.02 39.92
CA VAL A 123 1.31 -13.26 41.25
C VAL A 123 0.54 -14.42 41.87
N ASN A 124 1.24 -15.53 42.17
CA ASN A 124 0.70 -16.70 42.86
C ASN A 124 0.17 -16.37 44.25
#